data_AF-A0A2V6QEK2-F1
#
_entry.id   AF-A0A2V6QEK2-F1
#
_cell.length_a   1.000
_cell.length_b   1.000
_cell.length_c   1.000
_cell.angle_alpha   90.00
_cell.angle_beta   90.00
_cell.angle_gamma   90.00
#
_symmetry.space_group_name_H-M   'P 1'
#
loop_
_entity.id
_entity.type
_entity.pdbx_description
1 polymer ?
#
loop_
_entity_poly.entity_id
_entity_poly.type
_entity_poly.pdbx_seq_one_letter_code
_entity_poly.pdbx_strand_id
1 'polypeptide(L)'
;MILAALIAAGCATHARSAASDAPSASVAPSTLAGHWQGDVNETASVLVIRTWALDLTIAEDGSWRGTIGKAKASGTVRTRGDRVVLDGVAVTPDGTQPVYFDLKGDDQRRWGETVTSFGRASVTLTRTG
;
A
#
# COMPACT_ATOMS: atom_id res chain seq x y z
N MET A 1 -52.49 40.99 -10.56
CA MET A 1 -52.11 39.64 -11.01
C MET A 1 -50.95 39.77 -11.98
N ILE A 2 -49.78 39.25 -11.63
CA ILE A 2 -48.93 38.34 -12.40
C ILE A 2 -47.62 38.19 -11.61
N LEU A 3 -47.34 36.94 -11.29
CA LEU A 3 -46.16 36.40 -10.62
C LEU A 3 -45.00 36.35 -11.62
N ALA A 4 -43.78 36.73 -11.22
CA ALA A 4 -42.57 36.33 -11.95
C ALA A 4 -41.38 36.22 -10.97
N ALA A 5 -41.09 34.99 -10.57
CA ALA A 5 -39.84 34.62 -9.93
C ALA A 5 -38.72 34.60 -10.98
N LEU A 6 -37.60 35.26 -10.69
CA LEU A 6 -36.35 35.14 -11.45
C LEU A 6 -35.29 34.54 -10.53
N ILE A 7 -35.09 33.23 -10.69
CA ILE A 7 -33.96 32.49 -10.13
C ILE A 7 -32.78 32.76 -11.08
N ALA A 8 -31.86 33.63 -10.69
CA ALA A 8 -30.58 33.78 -11.37
C ALA A 8 -29.54 32.89 -10.66
N ALA A 9 -29.39 31.67 -11.17
CA ALA A 9 -28.19 30.86 -10.97
C ALA A 9 -27.09 31.40 -11.90
N GLY A 10 -25.87 31.60 -11.39
CA GLY A 10 -24.79 32.09 -12.25
C GLY A 10 -23.44 32.31 -11.57
N CYS A 11 -22.68 31.21 -11.45
CA CYS A 11 -21.21 31.15 -11.49
C CYS A 11 -20.42 31.94 -10.42
N ALA A 12 -20.28 31.34 -9.24
CA ALA A 12 -19.06 31.54 -8.46
C ALA A 12 -17.90 30.87 -9.22
N THR A 13 -17.11 31.66 -9.93
CA THR A 13 -15.81 31.24 -10.48
C THR A 13 -14.89 30.93 -9.31
N HIS A 14 -14.98 29.70 -8.79
CA HIS A 14 -13.93 29.15 -7.96
C HIS A 14 -12.70 29.02 -8.85
N ALA A 15 -11.78 29.97 -8.74
CA ALA A 15 -10.39 29.78 -9.09
C ALA A 15 -9.93 28.56 -8.28
N ARG A 16 -10.00 27.39 -8.90
CA ARG A 16 -9.38 26.18 -8.40
C ARG A 16 -7.90 26.47 -8.52
N SER A 17 -7.33 27.01 -7.45
CA SER A 17 -5.90 26.98 -7.20
C SER A 17 -5.45 25.61 -7.67
N ALA A 18 -4.62 25.58 -8.71
CA ALA A 18 -3.87 24.40 -9.08
C ALA A 18 -3.05 24.07 -7.84
N ALA A 19 -3.67 23.30 -6.93
CA ALA A 19 -2.96 22.56 -5.92
C ALA A 19 -1.96 21.77 -6.73
N SER A 20 -0.70 22.15 -6.60
CA SER A 20 0.42 21.41 -7.15
C SER A 20 0.12 19.93 -6.95
N ASP A 21 0.00 19.21 -8.05
CA ASP A 21 0.24 17.76 -8.11
C ASP A 21 1.73 17.54 -7.79
N ALA A 22 2.16 17.98 -6.61
CA ALA A 22 3.36 17.49 -6.00
C ALA A 22 2.97 16.08 -5.55
N PRO A 23 3.59 15.03 -6.09
CA PRO A 23 3.41 13.70 -5.52
C PRO A 23 3.67 13.86 -4.02
N SER A 24 2.72 13.43 -3.19
CA SER A 24 2.95 13.34 -1.75
C SER A 24 4.23 12.53 -1.60
N ALA A 25 5.32 13.20 -1.23
CA ALA A 25 6.65 12.64 -1.30
C ALA A 25 6.66 11.36 -0.48
N SER A 26 6.83 10.23 -1.18
CA SER A 26 6.98 8.90 -0.59
C SER A 26 8.37 8.83 0.03
N VAL A 27 8.62 9.64 1.06
CA VAL A 27 9.86 9.55 1.81
C VAL A 27 9.66 8.42 2.81
N ALA A 28 9.93 7.21 2.34
CA ALA A 28 10.24 6.14 3.27
C ALA A 28 11.41 6.63 4.13
N PRO A 29 11.37 6.49 5.46
CA PRO A 29 12.57 6.73 6.23
C PRO A 29 13.63 5.76 5.70
N SER A 30 14.82 6.29 5.36
CA SER A 30 15.98 5.51 4.93
C SER A 30 16.26 4.30 5.84
N THR A 31 15.80 4.37 7.10
CA THR A 31 15.81 3.28 8.07
C THR A 31 15.10 2.00 7.61
N LEU A 32 14.25 2.03 6.58
CA LEU A 32 13.56 0.85 6.02
C LEU A 32 14.27 0.25 4.80
N ALA A 33 15.23 0.96 4.19
CA ALA A 33 15.97 0.46 3.03
C ALA A 33 16.73 -0.83 3.36
N GLY A 34 16.81 -1.76 2.43
CA GLY A 34 17.45 -3.06 2.63
C GLY A 34 16.54 -4.23 2.29
N HIS A 35 17.00 -5.42 2.66
CA HIS A 35 16.34 -6.66 2.28
C HIS A 35 15.43 -7.17 3.38
N TRP A 36 14.25 -7.67 3.01
CA TRP A 36 13.22 -8.12 3.94
C TRP A 36 12.62 -9.44 3.47
N GLN A 37 12.46 -10.38 4.39
CA GLN A 37 11.87 -11.70 4.14
C GLN A 37 10.79 -12.04 5.16
N GLY A 38 9.80 -12.81 4.77
CA GLY A 38 8.78 -13.33 5.68
C GLY A 38 7.65 -14.02 4.95
N ASP A 39 6.41 -13.86 5.41
CA ASP A 39 5.29 -14.65 4.91
C ASP A 39 3.98 -13.85 4.89
N VAL A 40 3.13 -14.16 3.91
CA VAL A 40 1.69 -13.86 3.91
C VAL A 40 0.94 -15.15 4.22
N ASN A 41 0.16 -15.15 5.28
CA ASN A 41 -0.64 -16.32 5.70
C ASN A 41 -2.13 -16.02 5.53
N GLU A 42 -2.74 -16.64 4.52
CA GLU A 42 -4.20 -16.66 4.38
C GLU A 42 -4.81 -17.44 5.52
N THR A 43 -5.67 -16.77 6.29
CA THR A 43 -6.37 -17.39 7.40
C THR A 43 -7.86 -17.44 7.07
N ALA A 44 -8.47 -18.62 7.14
CA ALA A 44 -9.92 -18.73 7.22
C ALA A 44 -10.29 -19.24 8.62
N SER A 45 -11.12 -18.49 9.32
CA SER A 45 -11.37 -18.69 10.75
C SER A 45 -10.07 -18.63 11.56
N VAL A 46 -9.74 -19.68 12.31
CA VAL A 46 -8.53 -19.77 13.16
C VAL A 46 -7.42 -20.61 12.52
N LEU A 47 -7.55 -20.99 11.24
CA LEU A 47 -6.62 -21.89 10.56
C LEU A 47 -5.90 -21.17 9.40
N VAL A 48 -4.59 -21.35 9.33
CA VAL A 48 -3.79 -20.96 8.17
C VAL A 48 -4.03 -21.98 7.06
N ILE A 49 -4.53 -21.53 5.91
CA ILE A 49 -4.86 -22.41 4.78
C ILE A 49 -3.82 -22.31 3.68
N ARG A 50 -3.20 -21.15 3.51
CA ARG A 50 -2.11 -20.93 2.55
C ARG A 50 -1.06 -19.98 3.12
N THR A 51 0.17 -20.24 2.73
CA THR A 51 1.32 -19.40 3.04
C THR A 51 2.05 -19.07 1.74
N TRP A 52 2.37 -17.79 1.55
CA TRP A 52 3.24 -17.33 0.48
C TRP A 52 4.45 -16.63 1.08
N ALA A 53 5.64 -17.10 0.72
CA ALA A 53 6.87 -16.45 1.10
C ALA A 53 6.94 -15.03 0.51
N LEU A 54 7.39 -14.08 1.31
CA LEU A 54 7.76 -12.74 0.92
C LEU A 54 9.27 -12.63 0.90
N ASP A 55 9.77 -12.02 -0.16
CA ASP A 55 11.18 -11.66 -0.32
C ASP A 55 11.20 -10.35 -1.09
N LEU A 56 11.66 -9.26 -0.48
CA LEU A 56 11.65 -7.94 -1.10
C LEU A 56 12.84 -7.08 -0.68
N THR A 57 13.23 -6.18 -1.56
CA THR A 57 14.19 -5.11 -1.30
C THR A 57 13.47 -3.78 -1.33
N ILE A 58 13.65 -2.98 -0.28
CA ILE A 58 13.24 -1.57 -0.22
C ILE A 58 14.47 -0.72 -0.54
N ALA A 59 14.36 0.18 -1.49
CA ALA A 59 15.40 1.14 -1.83
C ALA A 59 15.29 2.41 -0.96
N GLU A 60 16.36 3.20 -0.92
CA GLU A 60 16.45 4.47 -0.17
C GLU A 60 15.40 5.50 -0.62
N ASP A 61 14.94 5.42 -1.87
CA ASP A 61 13.89 6.29 -2.42
C ASP A 61 12.47 5.84 -2.04
N GLY A 62 12.35 4.77 -1.25
CA GLY A 62 11.07 4.19 -0.85
C GLY A 62 10.39 3.35 -1.91
N SER A 63 11.00 3.10 -3.07
CA SER A 63 10.55 2.07 -3.99
C SER A 63 10.87 0.68 -3.44
N TRP A 64 10.05 -0.32 -3.76
CA TRP A 64 10.35 -1.71 -3.40
C TRP A 64 10.08 -2.66 -4.56
N ARG A 65 10.83 -3.76 -4.59
CA ARG A 65 10.71 -4.85 -5.57
C ARG A 65 10.97 -6.18 -4.88
N GLY A 66 10.30 -7.23 -5.33
CA GLY A 66 10.45 -8.54 -4.72
C GLY A 66 9.53 -9.59 -5.31
N THR A 67 9.23 -10.60 -4.50
CA THR A 67 8.29 -11.67 -4.81
C THR A 67 7.30 -11.92 -3.68
N ILE A 68 6.08 -12.29 -4.07
CA ILE A 68 5.05 -12.84 -3.19
C ILE A 68 4.72 -14.24 -3.70
N GLY A 69 5.19 -15.27 -2.99
CA GLY A 69 5.25 -16.63 -3.51
C GLY A 69 6.06 -16.67 -4.81
N LYS A 70 5.40 -16.97 -5.93
CA LYS A 70 6.03 -16.99 -7.26
C LYS A 70 5.79 -15.71 -8.08
N ALA A 71 4.96 -14.80 -7.60
CA ALA A 71 4.60 -13.58 -8.31
C ALA A 71 5.68 -12.51 -8.10
N LYS A 72 6.10 -11.85 -9.19
CA LYS A 72 6.96 -10.65 -9.07
C LYS A 72 6.12 -9.49 -8.59
N ALA A 73 6.59 -8.73 -7.62
CA ALA A 73 5.87 -7.62 -7.04
C ALA A 73 6.75 -6.38 -6.91
N SER A 74 6.13 -5.20 -6.97
CA SER A 74 6.83 -3.93 -6.80
C SER A 74 5.88 -2.82 -6.42
N GLY A 75 6.39 -1.77 -5.78
CA GLY A 75 5.59 -0.62 -5.38
C GLY A 75 6.39 0.44 -4.66
N THR A 76 5.71 1.13 -3.75
CA THR A 76 6.24 2.20 -2.91
C THR A 76 5.93 1.96 -1.44
N VAL A 77 6.78 2.49 -0.57
CA VAL A 77 6.61 2.52 0.87
C VAL A 77 6.09 3.90 1.28
N ARG A 78 5.15 3.91 2.22
CA ARG A 78 4.67 5.12 2.90
C ARG A 78 4.65 4.88 4.40
N THR A 79 4.85 5.93 5.18
CA THR A 79 4.69 5.88 6.64
C THR A 79 3.44 6.63 7.07
N ARG A 80 2.73 6.10 8.06
CA ARG A 80 1.56 6.72 8.67
C ARG A 80 1.62 6.54 10.18
N GLY A 81 2.18 7.52 10.89
CA GLY A 81 2.44 7.39 12.32
C GLY A 81 3.49 6.30 12.57
N ASP A 82 3.15 5.31 13.40
CA ASP A 82 3.98 4.14 13.71
C ASP A 82 3.84 2.98 12.69
N ARG A 83 3.04 3.20 11.63
CA ARG A 83 2.74 2.20 10.61
C ARG A 83 3.55 2.42 9.34
N VAL A 84 3.93 1.31 8.71
CA VAL A 84 4.55 1.23 7.39
C VAL A 84 3.54 0.61 6.44
N VAL A 85 3.28 1.28 5.33
CA VAL A 85 2.38 0.82 4.27
C VAL A 85 3.21 0.46 3.04
N LEU A 86 3.13 -0.79 2.61
CA LEU A 86 3.66 -1.24 1.32
C LEU A 86 2.49 -1.29 0.32
N ASP A 87 2.50 -0.35 -0.63
CA ASP A 87 1.47 -0.21 -1.67
C ASP A 87 2.11 -0.51 -3.02
N GLY A 88 1.53 -1.39 -3.82
CA GLY A 88 2.10 -1.80 -5.10
C GLY A 88 1.24 -2.79 -5.86
N VAL A 89 1.90 -3.56 -6.72
CA VAL A 89 1.27 -4.56 -7.58
C VAL A 89 2.10 -5.84 -7.64
N ALA A 90 1.42 -6.97 -7.85
CA ALA A 90 2.01 -8.27 -8.13
C ALA A 90 1.56 -8.74 -9.52
N VAL A 91 2.51 -9.26 -10.30
CA VAL A 91 2.25 -9.83 -11.62
C VAL A 91 2.13 -11.34 -11.48
N THR A 92 0.94 -11.86 -11.77
CA THR A 92 0.61 -13.28 -11.77
C THR A 92 0.27 -13.74 -13.20
N PRO A 93 0.17 -15.06 -13.47
CA PRO A 93 -0.31 -15.56 -14.76
C PRO A 93 -1.70 -15.04 -15.15
N ASP A 94 -2.54 -14.76 -14.15
CA ASP A 94 -3.93 -14.31 -14.34
C ASP A 94 -4.04 -12.77 -14.47
N GLY A 95 -2.92 -12.05 -14.41
CA GLY A 95 -2.85 -10.61 -14.58
C GLY A 95 -2.16 -9.88 -13.43
N THR A 96 -2.41 -8.57 -13.34
CA THR A 96 -1.85 -7.72 -12.28
C THR A 96 -2.82 -7.61 -11.12
N GLN A 97 -2.35 -7.91 -9.92
CA GLN A 97 -3.11 -7.84 -8.67
C GLN A 97 -2.56 -6.70 -7.80
N PRO A 98 -3.42 -5.91 -7.12
CA PRO A 98 -2.95 -4.92 -6.16
C PRO A 98 -2.33 -5.58 -4.93
N VAL A 99 -1.33 -4.91 -4.35
CA VAL A 99 -0.66 -5.30 -3.10
C VAL A 99 -0.78 -4.15 -2.12
N TYR A 100 -1.28 -4.44 -0.93
CA TYR A 100 -1.38 -3.46 0.15
C TYR A 100 -1.09 -4.12 1.50
N PHE A 101 0.03 -3.80 2.14
CA PHE A 101 0.38 -4.29 3.47
C PHE A 101 0.44 -3.14 4.46
N ASP A 102 -0.35 -3.19 5.54
CA ASP A 102 -0.30 -2.21 6.64
C ASP A 102 0.34 -2.84 7.87
N LEU A 103 1.58 -2.41 8.15
CA LEU A 103 2.51 -3.08 9.05
C LEU A 103 2.87 -2.17 10.22
N LYS A 104 2.87 -2.73 11.44
CA LYS A 104 3.55 -2.14 12.60
C LYS A 104 4.88 -2.83 12.85
N GLY A 105 5.63 -2.34 13.83
CA GLY A 105 6.82 -2.99 14.33
C GLY A 105 7.98 -2.02 14.42
N ASP A 106 9.19 -2.53 14.21
CA ASP A 106 10.45 -1.81 14.34
C ASP A 106 11.33 -2.00 13.09
N ASP A 107 12.54 -1.45 13.12
CA ASP A 107 13.45 -1.45 11.98
C ASP A 107 14.03 -2.84 11.64
N GLN A 108 13.74 -3.87 12.42
CA GLN A 108 14.18 -5.24 12.20
C GLN A 108 13.02 -6.20 11.91
N ARG A 109 11.84 -5.94 12.47
CA ARG A 109 10.66 -6.79 12.32
C ARG A 109 9.41 -5.97 12.11
N ARG A 110 8.65 -6.33 11.08
CA ARG A 110 7.37 -5.71 10.73
C ARG A 110 6.30 -6.78 10.63
N TRP A 111 5.10 -6.48 11.11
CA TRP A 111 3.97 -7.40 11.04
C TRP A 111 2.62 -6.67 11.01
N GLY A 112 1.63 -7.30 10.42
CA GLY A 112 0.31 -6.70 10.27
C GLY A 112 -0.66 -7.58 9.52
N GLU A 113 -1.60 -6.93 8.85
CA GLU A 113 -2.65 -7.58 8.09
C GLU A 113 -2.80 -6.94 6.72
N THR A 114 -3.36 -7.71 5.80
CA THR A 114 -3.77 -7.25 4.48
C THR A 114 -5.15 -7.80 4.12
N VAL A 115 -5.86 -7.07 3.27
CA VAL A 115 -7.09 -7.54 2.63
C VAL A 115 -6.72 -8.00 1.24
N THR A 116 -7.12 -9.23 0.93
CA THR A 116 -6.85 -9.94 -0.31
C THR A 116 -8.19 -10.35 -0.93
N SER A 117 -8.18 -10.82 -2.18
CA SER A 117 -9.37 -11.34 -2.85
C SER A 117 -10.00 -12.55 -2.14
N PHE A 118 -9.23 -13.23 -1.29
CA PHE A 118 -9.64 -14.41 -0.54
C PHE A 118 -9.87 -14.14 0.96
N GLY A 119 -9.89 -12.86 1.38
CA GLY A 119 -10.18 -12.45 2.76
C GLY A 119 -9.01 -11.72 3.42
N ARG A 120 -8.78 -11.96 4.71
CA ARG A 120 -7.68 -11.34 5.47
C ARG A 120 -6.49 -12.28 5.53
N ALA A 121 -5.30 -11.73 5.38
CA ALA A 121 -4.07 -12.46 5.59
C ALA A 121 -3.18 -11.72 6.59
N SER A 122 -2.50 -12.47 7.46
CA SER A 122 -1.45 -11.90 8.30
C SER A 122 -0.16 -11.81 7.51
N VAL A 123 0.63 -10.78 7.80
CA VAL A 123 1.90 -10.52 7.14
C VAL A 123 2.99 -10.39 8.18
N THR A 124 4.14 -11.01 7.93
CA THR A 124 5.37 -10.83 8.69
C THR A 124 6.53 -10.54 7.75
N LEU A 125 7.44 -9.68 8.19
CA LEU A 125 8.69 -9.36 7.51
C LEU A 125 9.80 -9.18 8.56
N THR A 126 10.98 -9.70 8.25
CA THR A 126 12.21 -9.57 9.04
C THR A 126 13.30 -9.06 8.11
N ARG A 127 14.06 -8.06 8.54
CA ARG A 127 15.21 -7.57 7.79
C ARG A 127 16.30 -8.63 7.72
N THR A 128 16.89 -8.82 6.54
CA THR A 128 17.98 -9.77 6.28
C THR A 128 19.11 -9.08 5.51
N GLY A 129 19.72 -8.06 6.13
CA GLY A 129 20.84 -7.29 5.55
C GLY A 129 20.55 -5.80 5.46
#